data_AF-A0AA92WDC7-F1
#
_entry.id   AF-A0AA92WDC7-F1
#
_cell.length_a   1.000
_cell.length_b   1.000
_cell.length_c   1.000
_cell.angle_alpha   90.00
_cell.angle_beta   90.00
_cell.angle_gamma   90.00
#
_symmetry.space_group_name_H-M   'P 1'
#
loop_
_entity.id
_entity.type
_entity.pdbx_description
1 polymer ?
#
loop_
_entity_poly.entity_id
_entity_poly.type
_entity_poly.pdbx_seq_one_letter_code
_entity_poly.pdbx_strand_id
1 'polypeptide(L)'
;SFEKILIEVIILFMVIPRKINFTQMGRYGSHVEQTYRNAFGFKKSKSIDWLKLNVSLAKRFFGKQGRWAIAIDPSYISKAGKKTPHIGRFWSGCAQSVKHGLEIMGIGLIDIVAKDCMMLKAHQSLSNKELSLRNKTMVDFYIGVIKRYRKELLKLSTLIVADAYFSTSTFVNGIKKEGFSLISRFRDNACLFYVYAGPRTGKRGRPKTKDGKIDMKNLDLTRMEKMEMKDIEGTAYTLIAYS
;
A
#
# COMPACT_ATOMS: atom_id res chain seq x y z
N SER A 1 23.55 -20.09 -12.42
CA SER A 1 22.10 -20.05 -12.16
C SER A 1 21.62 -18.60 -12.18
N PHE A 2 20.31 -18.34 -12.25
CA PHE A 2 19.78 -16.98 -12.13
C PHE A 2 20.14 -16.33 -10.79
N GLU A 3 20.20 -17.11 -9.71
CA GLU A 3 20.58 -16.65 -8.37
C GLU A 3 21.99 -16.03 -8.34
N LYS A 4 22.99 -16.67 -8.97
CA LYS A 4 24.35 -16.12 -9.06
C LYS A 4 24.38 -14.78 -9.79
N ILE A 5 23.67 -14.70 -10.92
CA ILE A 5 23.53 -13.45 -11.69
C ILE A 5 22.79 -12.39 -10.86
N LEU A 6 21.78 -12.78 -10.08
CA LEU A 6 21.05 -11.84 -9.24
C LEU A 6 21.94 -11.26 -8.13
N ILE A 7 22.72 -12.09 -7.43
CA ILE A 7 23.64 -11.63 -6.39
C ILE A 7 24.60 -10.59 -6.97
N GLU A 8 25.19 -10.90 -8.14
CA GLU A 8 26.05 -9.97 -8.85
C GLU A 8 25.30 -8.68 -9.21
N VAL A 9 24.09 -8.77 -9.75
CA VAL A 9 23.30 -7.58 -10.10
C VAL A 9 22.99 -6.71 -8.87
N ILE A 10 22.69 -7.30 -7.72
CA ILE A 10 22.48 -6.57 -6.46
C ILE A 10 23.76 -5.81 -6.07
N ILE A 11 24.94 -6.44 -6.21
CA ILE A 11 26.23 -5.78 -5.98
C ILE A 11 26.43 -4.64 -6.98
N LEU A 12 26.16 -4.86 -8.26
CA LEU A 12 26.26 -3.82 -9.30
C LEU A 12 25.32 -2.64 -9.04
N PHE A 13 24.13 -2.88 -8.47
CA PHE A 13 23.23 -1.81 -8.03
C PHE A 13 23.82 -0.93 -6.92
N MET A 14 24.68 -1.49 -6.07
CA MET A 14 25.35 -0.74 -5.00
C MET A 14 26.62 -0.02 -5.50
N VAL A 15 27.29 -0.56 -6.51
CA VAL A 15 28.57 -0.04 -7.02
C VAL A 15 28.40 1.01 -8.12
N ILE A 16 27.46 0.79 -9.05
CA ILE A 16 27.31 1.69 -10.22
C ILE A 16 26.51 2.93 -9.79
N PRO A 17 27.09 4.13 -9.86
CA PRO A 17 26.37 5.34 -9.49
C PRO A 17 25.32 5.72 -10.54
N ARG A 18 24.26 6.40 -10.10
CA ARG A 18 23.17 6.97 -10.92
C ARG A 18 22.30 5.91 -11.61
N LYS A 19 21.72 6.25 -12.77
CA LYS A 19 20.84 5.36 -13.52
C LYS A 19 21.65 4.22 -14.11
N ILE A 20 21.19 3.00 -13.85
CA ILE A 20 21.84 1.77 -14.29
C ILE A 20 21.11 1.21 -15.50
N ASN A 21 21.87 0.78 -16.50
CA ASN A 21 21.39 0.03 -17.66
C ASN A 21 22.24 -1.23 -17.87
N PHE A 22 21.76 -2.15 -18.71
CA PHE A 22 22.46 -3.41 -18.95
C PHE A 22 23.84 -3.23 -19.58
N THR A 23 24.07 -2.16 -20.37
CA THR A 23 25.39 -1.86 -20.94
C THR A 23 26.39 -1.51 -19.85
N GLN A 24 25.98 -0.74 -18.83
CA GLN A 24 26.81 -0.46 -17.66
C GLN A 24 27.07 -1.73 -16.86
N MET A 25 26.04 -2.57 -16.62
CA MET A 25 26.23 -3.86 -15.96
C MET A 25 27.25 -4.71 -16.71
N GLY A 26 27.21 -4.73 -18.05
CA GLY A 26 28.17 -5.44 -18.89
C GLY A 26 29.61 -4.90 -18.84
N ARG A 27 29.80 -3.64 -18.41
CA ARG A 27 31.13 -3.01 -18.26
C ARG A 27 31.73 -3.25 -16.89
N TYR A 28 30.92 -3.22 -15.83
CA TYR A 28 31.38 -3.33 -14.44
C TYR A 28 31.24 -4.74 -13.87
N GLY A 29 30.42 -5.59 -14.49
CA GLY A 29 30.21 -6.96 -14.08
C GLY A 29 31.09 -7.96 -14.83
N SER A 30 30.96 -9.23 -14.47
CA SER A 30 31.71 -10.36 -15.02
C SER A 30 31.09 -10.96 -16.29
N HIS A 31 29.96 -10.43 -16.75
CA HIS A 31 29.23 -10.94 -17.90
C HIS A 31 28.96 -9.87 -18.95
N VAL A 32 28.72 -10.29 -20.20
CA VAL A 32 28.30 -9.36 -21.27
C VAL A 32 26.88 -8.83 -21.04
N GLU A 33 26.59 -7.66 -21.61
CA GLU A 33 25.29 -6.98 -21.55
C GLU A 33 24.10 -7.93 -21.82
N GLN A 34 24.23 -8.76 -22.87
CA GLN A 34 23.19 -9.68 -23.30
C GLN A 34 22.84 -10.72 -22.22
N THR A 35 23.81 -11.13 -21.41
CA THR A 35 23.59 -12.08 -20.30
C THR A 35 22.70 -11.47 -19.24
N TYR A 36 22.97 -10.22 -18.84
CA TYR A 36 22.12 -9.50 -17.89
C TYR A 36 20.71 -9.30 -18.45
N ARG A 37 20.60 -8.83 -19.70
CA ARG A 37 19.30 -8.66 -20.38
C ARG A 37 18.48 -9.95 -20.39
N ASN A 38 19.12 -11.07 -20.75
CA ASN A 38 18.47 -12.37 -20.81
C ASN A 38 18.09 -12.91 -19.42
N ALA A 39 18.86 -12.57 -18.37
CA ALA A 39 18.54 -12.94 -16.99
C ALA A 39 17.22 -12.31 -16.50
N PHE A 40 16.94 -11.06 -16.90
CA PHE A 40 15.67 -10.38 -16.58
C PHE A 40 14.51 -10.76 -17.50
N GLY A 41 14.73 -11.57 -18.53
CA GLY A 41 13.69 -12.10 -19.40
C GLY A 41 12.62 -12.87 -18.61
N PHE A 42 11.35 -12.75 -19.03
CA PHE A 42 10.15 -13.16 -18.30
C PHE A 42 10.13 -14.58 -17.71
N LYS A 43 10.93 -15.53 -18.22
CA LYS A 43 11.02 -16.89 -17.66
C LYS A 43 11.98 -16.99 -16.47
N LYS A 44 13.15 -16.34 -16.53
CA LYS A 44 14.19 -16.42 -15.49
C LYS A 44 13.85 -15.52 -14.30
N SER A 45 13.32 -14.32 -14.54
CA SER A 45 12.90 -13.39 -13.47
C SER A 45 11.70 -13.89 -12.64
N LYS A 46 10.94 -14.87 -13.13
CA LYS A 46 9.86 -15.54 -12.40
C LYS A 46 10.31 -16.67 -11.48
N SER A 47 11.59 -17.05 -11.53
CA SER A 47 12.11 -18.12 -10.66
C SER A 47 12.24 -17.71 -9.20
N ILE A 48 12.21 -16.41 -8.90
CA ILE A 48 12.33 -15.88 -7.55
C ILE A 48 10.99 -15.40 -7.05
N ASP A 49 10.56 -15.97 -5.93
CA ASP A 49 9.49 -15.41 -5.13
C ASP A 49 10.03 -14.22 -4.31
N TRP A 50 9.96 -13.05 -4.94
CA TRP A 50 10.39 -11.79 -4.33
C TRP A 50 9.67 -11.47 -3.03
N LEU A 51 8.39 -11.85 -2.90
CA LEU A 51 7.65 -11.59 -1.67
C LEU A 51 8.22 -12.45 -0.54
N LYS A 52 8.40 -13.75 -0.77
CA LYS A 52 8.99 -14.66 0.22
C LYS A 52 10.41 -14.28 0.60
N LEU A 53 11.24 -13.89 -0.38
CA LEU A 53 12.60 -13.41 -0.16
C LEU A 53 12.61 -12.17 0.76
N ASN A 54 11.82 -11.16 0.40
CA ASN A 54 11.74 -9.92 1.18
C ASN A 54 11.12 -10.15 2.56
N VAL A 55 10.13 -11.03 2.70
CA VAL A 55 9.61 -11.41 4.03
C VAL A 55 10.68 -12.06 4.91
N SER A 56 11.52 -12.92 4.32
CA SER A 56 12.64 -13.54 5.04
C SER A 56 13.65 -12.48 5.52
N LEU A 57 14.00 -11.52 4.65
CA LEU A 57 14.86 -10.40 5.00
C LEU A 57 14.24 -9.53 6.11
N ALA A 58 12.93 -9.27 6.03
CA ALA A 58 12.21 -8.45 7.01
C ALA A 58 12.27 -9.11 8.39
N LYS A 59 12.00 -10.41 8.46
CA LYS A 59 12.08 -11.19 9.70
C LYS A 59 13.50 -11.32 10.23
N ARG A 60 14.51 -11.23 9.37
CA ARG A 60 15.91 -11.20 9.82
C ARG A 60 16.26 -9.86 10.45
N PHE A 61 15.76 -8.76 9.89
CA PHE A 61 16.06 -7.40 10.35
C PHE A 61 15.21 -6.99 11.56
N PHE A 62 13.89 -7.20 11.50
CA PHE A 62 12.95 -6.87 12.59
C PHE A 62 12.83 -7.97 13.66
N GLY A 63 13.38 -9.16 13.40
CA GLY A 63 13.20 -10.33 14.26
C GLY A 63 11.95 -11.17 13.91
N LYS A 64 11.69 -12.21 14.71
CA LYS A 64 10.63 -13.19 14.43
C LYS A 64 9.28 -12.85 15.05
N GLN A 65 9.26 -11.91 16.00
CA GLN A 65 8.07 -11.48 16.73
C GLN A 65 8.13 -9.96 16.81
N GLY A 66 7.22 -9.30 16.11
CA GLY A 66 7.13 -7.85 16.12
C GLY A 66 5.68 -7.40 16.00
N ARG A 67 5.42 -6.17 16.43
CA ARG A 67 4.13 -5.52 16.21
C ARG A 67 4.12 -4.98 14.79
N TRP A 68 3.61 -5.80 13.88
CA TRP A 68 3.66 -5.52 12.45
C TRP A 68 2.35 -5.00 11.86
N ALA A 69 2.49 -4.15 10.85
CA ALA A 69 1.39 -3.77 9.97
C ALA A 69 1.85 -3.76 8.51
N ILE A 70 0.92 -3.93 7.58
CA ILE A 70 1.22 -3.87 6.15
C ILE A 70 0.98 -2.45 5.64
N ALA A 71 2.02 -1.78 5.17
CA ALA A 71 1.88 -0.51 4.46
C ALA A 71 1.50 -0.76 3.01
N ILE A 72 0.58 0.04 2.48
CA ILE A 72 0.35 0.12 1.03
C ILE A 72 0.41 1.57 0.58
N ASP A 73 1.08 1.82 -0.54
CA ASP A 73 1.14 3.15 -1.14
C ASP A 73 1.42 3.08 -2.66
N PRO A 74 0.57 3.67 -3.51
CA PRO A 74 0.86 3.86 -4.92
C PRO A 74 1.90 4.96 -5.14
N SER A 75 2.94 4.64 -5.92
CA SER A 75 4.01 5.57 -6.25
C SER A 75 4.12 5.77 -7.76
N TYR A 76 4.11 7.04 -8.18
CA TYR A 76 4.33 7.43 -9.57
C TYR A 76 5.81 7.31 -9.97
N ILE A 77 6.04 6.76 -11.15
CA ILE A 77 7.36 6.68 -11.77
C ILE A 77 7.30 7.41 -13.12
N SER A 78 8.14 8.44 -13.27
CA SER A 78 8.25 9.15 -14.54
C SER A 78 8.78 8.23 -15.64
N LYS A 79 8.07 8.18 -16.76
CA LYS A 79 8.47 7.37 -17.90
C LYS A 79 8.14 8.05 -19.22
N ALA A 80 9.17 8.24 -20.05
CA ALA A 80 9.03 8.69 -21.42
C ALA A 80 8.70 7.53 -22.37
N GLY A 81 8.10 7.87 -23.52
CA GLY A 81 7.74 6.93 -24.57
C GLY A 81 6.40 6.24 -24.36
N LYS A 82 6.10 5.26 -25.23
CA LYS A 82 4.79 4.57 -25.31
C LYS A 82 4.89 3.04 -25.32
N LYS A 83 6.11 2.49 -25.34
CA LYS A 83 6.35 1.04 -25.53
C LYS A 83 6.40 0.24 -24.22
N THR A 84 6.51 0.89 -23.06
CA THR A 84 6.51 0.18 -21.79
C THR A 84 5.08 -0.24 -21.45
N PRO A 85 4.85 -1.53 -21.09
CA PRO A 85 3.54 -2.00 -20.68
C PRO A 85 2.95 -1.16 -19.55
N HIS A 86 1.63 -1.00 -19.58
CA HIS A 86 0.84 -0.31 -18.55
C HIS A 86 1.19 1.17 -18.35
N ILE A 87 1.86 1.79 -19.34
CA ILE A 87 1.97 3.25 -19.39
C ILE A 87 0.58 3.88 -19.40
N GLY A 88 0.42 4.90 -18.56
CA GLY A 88 -0.84 5.60 -18.39
C GLY A 88 -0.63 6.99 -17.80
N ARG A 89 -1.70 7.54 -17.24
CA ARG A 89 -1.71 8.82 -16.53
C ARG A 89 -2.05 8.57 -15.08
N PHE A 90 -1.16 8.94 -14.17
CA PHE A 90 -1.26 8.66 -12.74
C PHE A 90 -0.94 9.92 -11.93
N TRP A 91 -1.43 10.00 -10.69
CA TRP A 91 -1.18 11.14 -9.81
C TRP A 91 0.30 11.17 -9.38
N SER A 92 0.96 12.31 -9.56
CA SER A 92 2.31 12.54 -9.05
C SER A 92 2.24 13.47 -7.84
N GLY A 93 2.51 12.94 -6.65
CA GLY A 93 2.56 13.73 -5.42
C GLY A 93 3.59 14.86 -5.47
N CYS A 94 4.74 14.65 -6.13
CA CYS A 94 5.76 15.70 -6.27
C CYS A 94 5.29 16.86 -7.16
N ALA A 95 4.45 16.58 -8.15
CA ALA A 95 3.97 17.59 -9.09
C ALA A 95 2.55 18.06 -8.82
N GLN A 96 1.90 17.52 -7.78
CA GLN A 96 0.50 17.78 -7.43
C GLN A 96 -0.44 17.72 -8.64
N SER A 97 -0.18 16.78 -9.56
CA SER A 97 -0.90 16.68 -10.83
C SER A 97 -0.82 15.29 -11.45
N VAL A 98 -1.79 14.98 -12.31
CA VAL A 98 -1.84 13.71 -13.05
C VAL A 98 -0.89 13.78 -14.26
N LYS A 99 0.15 12.95 -14.25
CA LYS A 99 1.22 12.91 -15.24
C LYS A 99 1.29 11.60 -16.01
N HIS A 100 1.78 11.68 -17.25
CA HIS A 100 2.12 10.51 -18.05
C HIS A 100 3.28 9.74 -17.40
N GLY A 101 3.15 8.43 -17.27
CA GLY A 101 4.19 7.59 -16.70
C GLY A 101 3.69 6.22 -16.28
N LEU A 102 4.30 5.68 -15.24
CA LEU A 102 3.93 4.42 -14.60
C LEU A 102 3.49 4.68 -13.16
N GLU A 103 2.81 3.71 -12.58
CA GLU A 103 2.55 3.64 -11.15
C GLU A 103 2.87 2.22 -10.66
N ILE A 104 3.42 2.14 -9.46
CA ILE A 104 3.58 0.89 -8.72
C ILE A 104 2.84 0.99 -7.40
N MET A 105 2.04 -0.01 -7.06
CA MET A 105 1.56 -0.20 -5.69
C MET A 105 2.67 -0.86 -4.88
N GLY A 106 3.25 -0.09 -3.95
CA GLY A 106 4.16 -0.59 -2.94
C GLY A 106 3.40 -1.36 -1.86
N ILE A 107 3.98 -2.45 -1.40
CA ILE A 107 3.56 -3.19 -0.21
C ILE A 107 4.79 -3.30 0.70
N GLY A 108 4.68 -2.76 1.91
CA GLY A 108 5.74 -2.76 2.93
C GLY A 108 5.30 -3.45 4.21
N LEU A 109 6.27 -3.89 5.01
CA LEU A 109 6.07 -4.35 6.38
C LEU A 109 6.59 -3.28 7.33
N ILE A 110 5.71 -2.70 8.11
CA ILE A 110 6.05 -1.76 9.18
C ILE A 110 6.33 -2.57 10.43
N ASP A 111 7.43 -2.28 11.11
CA ASP A 111 7.65 -2.67 12.50
C ASP A 111 7.52 -1.45 13.41
N ILE A 112 6.54 -1.49 14.31
CA ILE A 112 6.20 -0.36 15.18
C ILE A 112 7.30 -0.10 16.21
N VAL A 113 8.01 -1.13 16.65
CA VAL A 113 9.05 -1.00 17.69
C VAL A 113 10.33 -0.44 17.08
N ALA A 114 10.74 -0.97 15.93
CA ALA A 114 11.88 -0.45 15.18
C ALA A 114 11.62 0.93 14.55
N LYS A 115 10.34 1.34 14.46
CA LYS A 115 9.88 2.57 13.78
C LYS A 115 10.36 2.64 12.34
N ASP A 116 10.34 1.49 11.66
CA ASP A 116 10.89 1.35 10.32
C ASP A 116 9.98 0.50 9.42
N CYS A 117 10.17 0.57 8.12
CA CYS A 117 9.37 -0.09 7.11
C CYS A 117 10.25 -0.75 6.05
N MET A 118 10.02 -2.03 5.80
CA MET A 118 10.74 -2.76 4.77
C MET A 118 9.84 -3.12 3.59
N MET A 119 10.27 -2.78 2.37
CA MET A 119 9.52 -3.08 1.16
C MET A 119 9.45 -4.58 0.89
N LEU A 120 8.23 -5.12 0.83
CA LEU A 120 7.98 -6.52 0.53
C LEU A 120 7.73 -6.76 -0.96
N LYS A 121 6.98 -5.87 -1.60
CA LYS A 121 6.63 -6.01 -3.01
C LYS A 121 6.34 -4.67 -3.67
N ALA A 122 6.67 -4.55 -4.94
CA ALA A 122 6.13 -3.55 -5.83
C ALA A 122 5.31 -4.24 -6.92
N HIS A 123 4.07 -3.79 -7.12
CA HIS A 123 3.18 -4.31 -8.16
C HIS A 123 2.87 -3.19 -9.15
N GLN A 124 3.24 -3.36 -10.42
CA GLN A 124 2.94 -2.35 -11.44
C GLN A 124 1.42 -2.26 -11.65
N SER A 125 0.89 -1.05 -11.57
CA SER A 125 -0.52 -0.77 -11.81
C SER A 125 -0.86 -0.83 -13.29
N LEU A 126 -2.09 -1.24 -13.60
CA LEU A 126 -2.64 -1.12 -14.94
C LEU A 126 -3.03 0.34 -15.21
N SER A 127 -2.98 0.77 -16.47
CA SER A 127 -3.49 2.08 -16.84
C SER A 127 -5.01 2.15 -16.69
N ASN A 128 -5.56 3.35 -16.47
CA ASN A 128 -7.01 3.56 -16.39
C ASN A 128 -7.77 3.04 -17.62
N LYS A 129 -7.16 3.12 -18.81
CA LYS A 129 -7.73 2.58 -20.05
C LYS A 129 -7.82 1.06 -20.03
N GLU A 130 -6.78 0.38 -19.53
CA GLU A 130 -6.80 -1.09 -19.41
C GLU A 130 -7.77 -1.56 -18.33
N LEU A 131 -7.92 -0.79 -17.25
CA LEU A 131 -8.87 -1.07 -16.18
C LEU A 131 -10.33 -0.88 -16.65
N SER A 132 -10.61 0.20 -17.39
CA SER A 132 -11.95 0.45 -17.94
C SER A 132 -12.37 -0.65 -18.91
N LEU A 133 -11.46 -1.15 -19.76
CA LEU A 133 -11.71 -2.30 -20.64
C LEU A 133 -12.04 -3.60 -19.87
N ARG A 134 -11.64 -3.68 -18.60
CA ARG A 134 -11.92 -4.82 -17.72
C ARG A 134 -13.10 -4.56 -16.78
N ASN A 135 -13.82 -3.45 -16.94
CA ASN A 135 -14.87 -2.99 -16.03
C ASN A 135 -14.39 -2.94 -14.57
N LYS A 136 -13.17 -2.45 -14.35
CA LYS A 136 -12.57 -2.31 -13.02
C LYS A 136 -12.14 -0.87 -12.75
N THR A 137 -12.22 -0.48 -11.50
CA THR A 137 -11.63 0.78 -11.02
C THR A 137 -10.20 0.55 -10.53
N MET A 138 -9.47 1.63 -10.25
CA MET A 138 -8.15 1.55 -9.61
C MET A 138 -8.26 0.94 -8.19
N VAL A 139 -9.34 1.24 -7.47
CA VAL A 139 -9.60 0.65 -6.15
C VAL A 139 -9.78 -0.86 -6.24
N ASP A 140 -10.53 -1.35 -7.23
CA ASP A 140 -10.68 -2.80 -7.48
C ASP A 140 -9.35 -3.45 -7.83
N PHE A 141 -8.50 -2.73 -8.56
CA PHE A 141 -7.15 -3.19 -8.86
C PHE A 141 -6.32 -3.38 -7.59
N TYR A 142 -6.28 -2.38 -6.71
CA TYR A 142 -5.54 -2.45 -5.44
C TYR A 142 -6.04 -3.58 -4.53
N ILE A 143 -7.36 -3.75 -4.40
CA ILE A 143 -7.94 -4.90 -3.68
C ILE A 143 -7.50 -6.22 -4.34
N GLY A 144 -7.49 -6.29 -5.66
CA GLY A 144 -7.03 -7.45 -6.42
C GLY A 144 -5.54 -7.78 -6.19
N VAL A 145 -4.70 -6.76 -6.02
CA VAL A 145 -3.28 -6.94 -5.65
C VAL A 145 -3.15 -7.51 -4.23
N ILE A 146 -3.88 -6.96 -3.27
CA ILE A 146 -3.89 -7.46 -1.88
C ILE A 146 -4.37 -8.91 -1.84
N LYS A 147 -5.48 -9.20 -2.52
CA LYS A 147 -6.04 -10.56 -2.65
C LYS A 147 -5.01 -11.55 -3.21
N ARG A 148 -4.22 -11.13 -4.20
CA ARG A 148 -3.18 -11.98 -4.81
C ARG A 148 -2.14 -12.43 -3.78
N TYR A 149 -1.76 -11.56 -2.86
CA TYR A 149 -0.72 -11.82 -1.86
C TYR A 149 -1.27 -12.17 -0.46
N ARG A 150 -2.60 -12.23 -0.33
CA ARG A 150 -3.35 -12.42 0.93
C ARG A 150 -2.74 -13.48 1.84
N LYS A 151 -2.47 -14.68 1.30
CA LYS A 151 -2.00 -15.83 2.11
C LYS A 151 -0.69 -15.53 2.83
N GLU A 152 0.25 -14.83 2.18
CA GLU A 152 1.53 -14.48 2.81
C GLU A 152 1.40 -13.25 3.70
N LEU A 153 0.61 -12.25 3.30
CA LEU A 153 0.41 -11.03 4.09
C LEU A 153 -0.31 -11.30 5.41
N LEU A 154 -1.33 -12.18 5.43
CA LEU A 154 -2.05 -12.54 6.66
C LEU A 154 -1.18 -13.28 7.68
N LYS A 155 -0.07 -13.92 7.26
CA LYS A 155 0.91 -14.50 8.19
C LYS A 155 1.75 -13.44 8.90
N LEU A 156 1.73 -12.19 8.41
CA LEU A 156 2.50 -11.08 8.95
C LEU A 156 1.61 -10.18 9.79
N SER A 157 0.47 -9.74 9.24
CA SER A 157 -0.48 -8.88 9.95
C SER A 157 -1.85 -8.90 9.27
N THR A 158 -2.89 -8.67 10.07
CA THR A 158 -4.25 -8.38 9.59
C THR A 158 -4.48 -6.89 9.38
N LEU A 159 -3.54 -6.03 9.80
CA LEU A 159 -3.65 -4.58 9.70
C LEU A 159 -3.01 -4.08 8.42
N ILE A 160 -3.78 -3.33 7.63
CA ILE A 160 -3.28 -2.56 6.50
C ILE A 160 -3.29 -1.09 6.88
N VAL A 161 -2.14 -0.42 6.74
CA VAL A 161 -1.97 1.02 6.88
C VAL A 161 -1.90 1.63 5.49
N ALA A 162 -2.73 2.63 5.23
CA ALA A 162 -2.76 3.32 3.95
C ALA A 162 -3.11 4.80 4.13
N ASP A 163 -2.91 5.61 3.09
CA ASP A 163 -3.27 7.02 3.11
C ASP A 163 -4.79 7.25 3.03
N ALA A 164 -5.20 8.53 3.10
CA ALA A 164 -6.61 8.92 3.07
C ALA A 164 -7.31 8.67 1.73
N TYR A 165 -6.56 8.41 0.64
CA TYR A 165 -7.16 8.02 -0.63
C TYR A 165 -7.94 6.71 -0.46
N PHE A 166 -7.43 5.78 0.36
CA PHE A 166 -8.02 4.45 0.61
C PHE A 166 -9.18 4.43 1.62
N SER A 167 -9.48 5.54 2.29
CA SER A 167 -10.58 5.67 3.26
C SER A 167 -11.95 5.78 2.59
N THR A 168 -12.27 4.83 1.71
CA THR A 168 -13.55 4.69 1.01
C THR A 168 -14.20 3.37 1.37
N SER A 169 -15.54 3.34 1.44
CA SER A 169 -16.29 2.13 1.80
C SER A 169 -15.99 0.96 0.85
N THR A 170 -15.81 1.21 -0.45
CA THR A 170 -15.45 0.19 -1.43
C THR A 170 -14.14 -0.48 -1.08
N PHE A 171 -13.10 0.29 -0.76
CA PHE A 171 -11.79 -0.27 -0.40
C PHE A 171 -11.84 -0.99 0.94
N VAL A 172 -12.39 -0.34 1.97
CA VAL A 172 -12.51 -0.89 3.34
C VAL A 172 -13.27 -2.22 3.33
N ASN A 173 -14.44 -2.26 2.68
CA ASN A 173 -15.22 -3.50 2.58
C ASN A 173 -14.51 -4.54 1.73
N GLY A 174 -13.80 -4.12 0.68
CA GLY A 174 -13.01 -4.99 -0.18
C GLY A 174 -11.92 -5.75 0.57
N ILE A 175 -11.08 -5.05 1.32
CA ILE A 175 -9.99 -5.68 2.08
C ILE A 175 -10.51 -6.45 3.31
N LYS A 176 -11.64 -6.01 3.90
CA LYS A 176 -12.32 -6.73 4.98
C LYS A 176 -12.78 -8.12 4.56
N LYS A 177 -13.31 -8.26 3.33
CA LYS A 177 -13.65 -9.56 2.75
C LYS A 177 -12.43 -10.48 2.59
N GLU A 178 -11.25 -9.91 2.43
CA GLU A 178 -9.99 -10.65 2.31
C GLU A 178 -9.31 -10.89 3.68
N GLY A 179 -9.93 -10.45 4.79
CA GLY A 179 -9.47 -10.71 6.17
C GLY A 179 -8.59 -9.61 6.78
N PHE A 180 -8.54 -8.42 6.18
CA PHE A 180 -7.74 -7.30 6.67
C PHE A 180 -8.61 -6.18 7.27
N SER A 181 -8.02 -5.42 8.18
CA SER A 181 -8.59 -4.18 8.73
C SER A 181 -7.77 -2.98 8.26
N LEU A 182 -8.43 -1.88 7.90
CA LEU A 182 -7.77 -0.65 7.48
C LEU A 182 -7.48 0.25 8.68
N ILE A 183 -6.25 0.74 8.76
CA ILE A 183 -5.87 1.91 9.55
C ILE A 183 -5.50 3.00 8.53
N SER A 184 -6.24 4.09 8.53
CA SER A 184 -5.99 5.21 7.64
C SER A 184 -6.51 6.51 8.25
N ARG A 185 -6.15 7.62 7.63
CA ARG A 185 -6.73 8.94 7.90
C ARG A 185 -7.99 9.11 7.06
N PHE A 186 -8.97 9.84 7.58
CA PHE A 186 -10.05 10.33 6.74
C PHE A 186 -9.55 11.44 5.82
N ARG A 187 -10.26 11.67 4.71
CA ARG A 187 -10.04 12.86 3.87
C ARG A 187 -10.55 14.10 4.62
N ASP A 188 -9.97 15.25 4.32
CA ASP A 188 -10.31 16.52 4.99
C ASP A 188 -11.79 16.91 4.85
N ASN A 189 -12.47 16.40 3.81
CA ASN A 189 -13.89 16.62 3.54
C ASN A 189 -14.81 15.50 4.06
N ALA A 190 -14.33 14.60 4.92
CA ALA A 190 -15.14 13.55 5.50
C ALA A 190 -16.27 14.13 6.37
N CYS A 191 -17.46 13.55 6.28
CA CYS A 191 -18.63 13.97 7.04
C CYS A 191 -19.00 12.89 8.05
N LEU A 192 -18.67 13.11 9.32
CA LEU A 192 -18.88 12.15 10.38
C LEU A 192 -20.12 12.52 11.21
N PHE A 193 -20.81 11.51 11.72
CA PHE A 193 -21.98 11.63 12.58
C PHE A 193 -21.81 10.75 13.81
N TYR A 194 -22.30 11.21 14.96
CA TYR A 194 -22.38 10.35 16.12
C TYR A 194 -23.41 9.23 15.90
N VAL A 195 -23.17 8.09 16.54
CA VAL A 195 -24.10 6.95 16.51
C VAL A 195 -25.31 7.26 17.40
N TYR A 196 -26.52 7.03 16.87
CA TYR A 196 -27.74 7.12 17.66
C TYR A 196 -27.87 5.90 18.57
N ALA A 197 -27.78 6.14 19.88
CA ALA A 197 -27.93 5.12 20.93
C ALA A 197 -29.29 5.19 21.67
N GLY A 198 -30.19 6.09 21.24
CA GLY A 198 -31.50 6.27 21.87
C GLY A 198 -32.51 5.16 21.51
N PRO A 199 -33.68 5.14 22.17
CA PRO A 199 -34.72 4.16 21.91
C PRO A 199 -35.23 4.25 20.47
N ARG A 200 -35.70 3.11 19.93
CA ARG A 200 -36.39 3.10 18.63
C ARG A 200 -37.67 3.90 18.73
N THR A 201 -37.93 4.74 17.73
CA THR A 201 -39.09 5.65 17.72
C THR A 201 -40.43 4.93 17.55
N GLY A 202 -40.44 3.62 17.24
CA GLY A 202 -41.65 2.84 16.96
C GLY A 202 -42.38 3.21 15.66
N LYS A 203 -41.92 4.25 14.95
CA LYS A 203 -42.52 4.71 13.70
C LYS A 203 -42.17 3.76 12.55
N ARG A 204 -43.10 3.63 11.60
CA ARG A 204 -42.89 2.87 10.36
C ARG A 204 -41.74 3.50 9.56
N GLY A 205 -40.70 2.73 9.26
CA GLY A 205 -39.56 3.17 8.46
C GLY A 205 -38.21 2.62 8.96
N ARG A 206 -37.12 3.07 8.32
CA ARG A 206 -35.76 2.71 8.72
C ARG A 206 -35.45 3.34 10.10
N PRO A 207 -34.96 2.57 11.08
CA PRO A 207 -34.54 3.12 12.37
C PRO A 207 -33.50 4.24 12.22
N LYS A 208 -33.59 5.26 13.07
CA LYS A 208 -32.58 6.33 13.15
C LYS A 208 -31.23 5.73 13.56
N THR A 209 -30.16 6.04 12.81
CA THR A 209 -28.79 5.58 13.11
C THR A 209 -27.81 6.71 13.40
N LYS A 210 -28.10 7.95 12.98
CA LYS A 210 -27.21 9.12 13.12
C LYS A 210 -27.77 10.10 14.13
N ASP A 211 -26.90 10.70 14.94
CA ASP A 211 -27.29 11.57 16.05
C ASP A 211 -26.48 12.87 16.10
N GLY A 212 -26.62 13.66 15.04
CA GLY A 212 -25.89 14.91 14.85
C GLY A 212 -24.56 14.70 14.13
N LYS A 213 -24.17 15.71 13.36
CA LYS A 213 -22.87 15.76 12.68
C LYS A 213 -21.78 16.09 13.72
N ILE A 214 -20.62 15.47 13.59
CA ILE A 214 -19.45 15.79 14.41
C ILE A 214 -18.86 17.10 13.89
N ASP A 215 -18.82 18.12 14.76
CA ASP A 215 -18.11 19.36 14.49
C ASP A 215 -16.66 19.20 14.94
N MET A 216 -15.74 19.09 13.96
CA MET A 216 -14.32 18.93 14.23
C MET A 216 -13.68 20.16 14.92
N LYS A 217 -14.31 21.33 14.85
CA LYS A 217 -13.83 22.55 15.54
C LYS A 217 -14.27 22.59 17.00
N ASN A 218 -15.43 22.00 17.31
CA ASN A 218 -16.04 22.00 18.63
C ASN A 218 -16.46 20.57 18.99
N LEU A 219 -15.48 19.73 19.32
CA LEU A 219 -15.70 18.32 19.64
C LEU A 219 -16.49 18.17 20.95
N ASP A 220 -17.51 17.32 20.93
CA ASP A 220 -18.22 16.91 22.14
C ASP A 220 -17.48 15.74 22.79
N LEU A 221 -16.55 16.08 23.68
CA LEU A 221 -15.70 15.12 24.39
C LEU A 221 -16.50 14.21 25.33
N THR A 222 -17.74 14.56 25.70
CA THR A 222 -18.59 13.70 26.55
C THR A 222 -19.02 12.42 25.84
N ARG A 223 -18.95 12.41 24.50
CA ARG A 223 -19.27 11.26 23.64
C ARG A 223 -18.05 10.46 23.21
N MET A 224 -16.87 10.75 23.77
CA MET A 224 -15.60 10.13 23.40
C MET A 224 -14.93 9.52 24.62
N GLU A 225 -14.17 8.46 24.39
CA GLU A 225 -13.36 7.83 25.43
C GLU A 225 -11.94 8.36 25.33
N LYS A 226 -11.42 8.90 26.44
CA LYS A 226 -10.03 9.36 26.51
C LYS A 226 -9.10 8.15 26.49
N MET A 227 -8.12 8.16 25.60
CA MET A 227 -7.14 7.09 25.45
C MET A 227 -5.81 7.53 26.06
N GLU A 228 -5.23 6.71 26.93
CA GLU A 228 -3.89 6.94 27.44
C GLU A 228 -2.85 6.74 26.33
N MET A 229 -2.02 7.76 26.13
CA MET A 229 -0.89 7.70 25.20
C MET A 229 0.38 7.47 26.02
N LYS A 230 1.07 6.37 25.75
CA LYS A 230 2.42 6.14 26.28
C LYS A 230 3.43 6.84 25.39
N ASP A 231 4.36 7.56 26.02
CA ASP A 231 5.57 8.09 25.38
C ASP A 231 5.33 9.08 24.21
N ILE A 232 4.16 9.71 24.16
CA ILE A 232 3.81 10.73 23.16
C ILE A 232 3.11 11.89 23.86
N GLU A 233 3.57 13.11 23.62
CA GLU A 233 2.92 14.33 24.09
C GLU A 233 1.58 14.54 23.36
N GLY A 234 0.50 14.77 24.11
CA GLY A 234 -0.82 15.03 23.56
C GLY A 234 -1.94 14.30 24.29
N THR A 235 -3.17 14.41 23.76
CA THR A 235 -4.33 13.67 24.24
C THR A 235 -5.02 13.00 23.06
N ALA A 236 -5.28 11.71 23.17
CA ALA A 236 -6.07 10.96 22.19
C ALA A 236 -7.46 10.65 22.72
N TYR A 237 -8.42 10.64 21.81
CA TYR A 237 -9.80 10.23 22.05
C TYR A 237 -10.21 9.21 21.01
N THR A 238 -11.01 8.23 21.42
CA THR A 238 -11.61 7.23 20.53
C THR A 238 -13.13 7.34 20.53
N LEU A 239 -13.74 7.10 19.37
CA LEU A 239 -15.19 7.11 19.20
C LEU A 239 -15.60 6.22 18.02
N ILE A 240 -16.82 5.67 18.09
CA ILE A 240 -17.45 5.00 16.95
C ILE A 240 -18.35 6.01 16.25
N ALA A 241 -18.04 6.32 14.99
CA ALA A 241 -18.79 7.29 14.18
C ALA A 241 -19.41 6.64 12.94
N TYR A 242 -20.48 7.24 12.43
CA TYR A 242 -20.98 6.99 11.07
C TYR A 242 -20.33 7.96 10.08
N SER A 243 -19.74 7.42 9.01
CA SER A 243 -19.36 8.18 7.81
C SER A 243 -20.37 7.99 6.68
#